data_AF-A0A534VKK3-F1
#
_entry.id   AF-A0A534VKK3-F1
#
_cell.length_a   1.000
_cell.length_b   1.000
_cell.length_c   1.000
_cell.angle_alpha   90.00
_cell.angle_beta   90.00
_cell.angle_gamma   90.00
#
_symmetry.space_group_name_H-M   'P 1'
#
loop_
_entity.id
_entity.type
_entity.pdbx_description
1 polymer ?
#
loop_
_entity_poly.entity_id
_entity_poly.type
_entity_poly.pdbx_seq_one_letter_code
_entity_poly.pdbx_strand_id
1 'polypeptide(L)'
;MTDSTDIGSAGFRDPAALAAEAARVYDICAGCRRCYNLCPSFTHLLDTIDGHDGDVRALTPEEDRRAIDLCFGCKLCYPHCPYTPPHRWGVDFPQLMQRARVIRADRQGIPLRDRVLGNPELLGRIGSAFPRLANWANRNRALRWGMEKGLGIDRRRRLPRYGHRFSRWFRRQRPPSGLGGSGRVAL
;
A
#
# COMPACT_ATOMS: atom_id res chain seq x y z
N MET A 1 -17.41 -0.27 18.17
CA MET A 1 -16.09 0.04 17.60
C MET A 1 -15.18 0.31 18.78
N THR A 2 -14.20 -0.56 19.04
CA THR A 2 -13.24 -0.32 20.12
C THR A 2 -12.43 0.93 19.78
N ASP A 3 -12.34 1.86 20.72
CA ASP A 3 -11.64 3.15 20.61
C ASP A 3 -10.20 3.01 20.06
N SER A 4 -9.57 1.85 20.27
CA SER A 4 -8.20 1.52 19.87
C SER A 4 -7.93 1.41 18.37
N THR A 5 -8.94 1.42 17.48
CA THR A 5 -8.72 1.39 16.02
C THR A 5 -8.68 2.77 15.37
N ASP A 6 -9.12 3.81 16.07
CA ASP A 6 -8.99 5.19 15.56
C ASP A 6 -7.54 5.65 15.59
N ILE A 7 -7.08 6.32 14.52
CA ILE A 7 -5.68 6.73 14.35
C ILE A 7 -5.22 7.76 15.39
N GLY A 8 -6.18 8.52 15.95
CA GLY A 8 -5.93 9.49 17.02
C GLY A 8 -5.92 8.88 18.43
N SER A 9 -6.35 7.64 18.59
CA SER A 9 -6.43 6.99 19.90
C SER A 9 -5.04 6.62 20.45
N ALA A 10 -4.89 6.65 21.77
CA ALA A 10 -3.67 6.20 22.44
C ALA A 10 -3.34 4.72 22.16
N GLY A 11 -4.38 3.90 21.97
CA GLY A 11 -4.24 2.48 21.65
C GLY A 11 -3.85 2.17 20.21
N PHE A 12 -3.93 3.12 19.28
CA PHE A 12 -3.66 2.85 17.86
C PHE A 12 -2.26 2.30 17.61
N ARG A 13 -1.26 2.86 18.30
CA ARG A 13 0.14 2.45 18.16
C ARG A 13 0.56 1.33 19.11
N ASP A 14 -0.34 0.85 19.95
CA ASP A 14 -0.05 -0.25 20.88
C ASP A 14 0.07 -1.59 20.12
N PRO A 15 1.25 -2.24 20.16
CA PRO A 15 1.50 -3.53 19.55
C PRO A 15 0.66 -4.67 20.14
N ALA A 16 0.37 -4.63 21.45
CA ALA A 16 -0.44 -5.65 22.09
C ALA A 16 -1.90 -5.55 21.62
N ALA A 17 -2.46 -4.34 21.58
CA ALA A 17 -3.77 -4.09 21.01
C ALA A 17 -3.84 -4.41 19.49
N LEU A 18 -2.74 -4.27 18.75
CA LEU A 18 -2.68 -4.74 17.35
C LEU A 18 -2.80 -6.26 17.28
N ALA A 19 -2.02 -7.00 18.06
CA ALA A 19 -2.00 -8.47 18.04
C ALA A 19 -3.37 -9.05 18.45
N ALA A 20 -3.99 -8.48 19.48
CA ALA A 20 -5.33 -8.87 19.93
C ALA A 20 -6.39 -8.64 18.84
N GLU A 21 -6.34 -7.49 18.16
CA GLU A 21 -7.28 -7.18 17.07
C GLU A 21 -7.02 -8.03 15.82
N ALA A 22 -5.77 -8.31 15.50
CA ALA A 22 -5.41 -9.21 14.41
C ALA A 22 -5.97 -10.61 14.64
N ALA A 23 -5.73 -11.19 15.82
CA ALA A 23 -6.26 -12.50 16.18
C ALA A 23 -7.80 -12.54 16.08
N ARG A 24 -8.50 -11.50 16.58
CA ARG A 24 -9.95 -11.39 16.52
C ARG A 24 -10.47 -11.33 15.07
N VAL A 25 -9.86 -10.50 14.23
CA VAL A 25 -10.28 -10.33 12.83
C VAL A 25 -9.98 -11.60 12.03
N TYR A 26 -8.81 -12.20 12.22
CA TYR A 26 -8.41 -13.41 11.52
C TYR A 26 -9.30 -14.60 11.87
N ASP A 27 -9.70 -14.75 13.14
CA ASP A 27 -10.65 -15.78 13.58
C ASP A 27 -12.01 -15.64 12.87
N ILE A 28 -12.54 -14.41 12.79
CA ILE A 28 -13.77 -14.11 12.05
C ILE A 28 -13.60 -14.38 10.55
N CYS A 29 -12.43 -14.03 9.97
CA CYS A 29 -12.13 -14.29 8.57
C CYS A 29 -12.03 -15.79 8.28
N ALA A 30 -11.40 -16.57 9.15
CA ALA A 30 -11.25 -18.02 9.04
C ALA A 30 -12.60 -18.74 9.11
N GLY A 31 -13.52 -18.27 9.95
CA GLY A 31 -14.89 -18.79 9.98
C GLY A 31 -15.70 -18.47 8.72
N CYS A 32 -15.49 -17.29 8.12
CA CYS A 32 -16.32 -16.81 7.00
C CYS A 32 -15.80 -17.19 5.61
N ARG A 33 -14.49 -17.11 5.39
CA ARG A 33 -13.74 -17.38 4.14
C ARG A 33 -14.22 -16.67 2.87
N ARG A 34 -15.21 -15.78 2.95
CA ARG A 34 -15.82 -15.06 1.83
C ARG A 34 -14.80 -14.28 0.99
N CYS A 35 -13.72 -13.79 1.59
CA CYS A 35 -12.71 -12.96 0.94
C CYS A 35 -11.57 -13.75 0.26
N TYR A 36 -11.55 -15.08 0.35
CA TYR A 36 -10.43 -15.93 -0.12
C TYR A 36 -9.96 -15.59 -1.54
N ASN A 37 -10.90 -15.47 -2.49
CA ASN A 37 -10.59 -15.21 -3.90
C ASN A 37 -10.33 -13.73 -4.25
N LEU A 38 -10.32 -12.81 -3.28
CA LEU A 38 -10.20 -11.38 -3.58
C LEU A 38 -8.75 -10.94 -3.82
N CYS A 39 -7.77 -11.47 -3.08
CA CYS A 39 -6.36 -11.08 -3.25
C CYS A 39 -5.38 -12.08 -2.62
N PRO A 40 -4.07 -11.99 -2.96
CA PRO A 40 -3.02 -12.87 -2.41
C PRO A 40 -2.86 -12.83 -0.89
N SER A 41 -3.28 -11.75 -0.23
CA SER A 41 -3.20 -11.63 1.24
C SER A 41 -4.16 -12.60 1.92
N PHE A 42 -5.39 -12.75 1.41
CA PHE A 42 -6.38 -13.66 1.99
C PHE A 42 -6.07 -15.13 1.69
N THR A 43 -5.62 -15.45 0.49
CA THR A 43 -5.19 -16.82 0.15
C THR A 43 -4.05 -17.25 1.07
N HIS A 44 -2.97 -16.46 1.14
CA HIS A 44 -1.86 -16.72 2.07
C HIS A 44 -2.34 -16.86 3.52
N LEU A 45 -3.11 -15.90 4.03
CA LEU A 45 -3.56 -15.90 5.42
C LEU A 45 -4.40 -17.14 5.76
N LEU A 46 -5.41 -17.43 4.95
CA LEU A 46 -6.36 -18.52 5.22
C LEU A 46 -5.73 -19.89 5.01
N ASP A 47 -4.91 -20.06 3.96
CA ASP A 47 -4.15 -21.30 3.74
C ASP A 47 -3.17 -21.56 4.90
N THR A 48 -2.55 -20.50 5.43
CA THR A 48 -1.63 -20.63 6.58
C THR A 48 -2.38 -21.00 7.85
N ILE A 49 -3.54 -20.38 8.13
CA ILE A 49 -4.40 -20.74 9.27
C ILE A 49 -4.86 -22.19 9.17
N ASP A 50 -5.25 -22.65 7.97
CA ASP A 50 -5.65 -24.05 7.74
C ASP A 50 -4.48 -25.02 7.99
N GLY A 51 -3.24 -24.60 7.69
CA GLY A 51 -2.02 -25.35 8.02
C GLY A 51 -1.70 -25.44 9.52
N HIS A 52 -2.31 -24.57 10.34
CA HIS A 52 -2.23 -24.58 11.81
C HIS A 52 -3.52 -25.14 12.44
N ASP A 53 -4.21 -26.06 11.76
CA ASP A 53 -5.46 -26.68 12.20
C ASP A 53 -6.59 -25.68 12.53
N GLY A 54 -6.54 -24.49 11.92
CA GLY A 54 -7.49 -23.41 12.19
C GLY A 54 -7.13 -22.51 13.38
N ASP A 55 -6.02 -22.77 14.09
CA ASP A 55 -5.59 -21.92 15.21
C ASP A 55 -4.86 -20.66 14.72
N VAL A 56 -5.58 -19.56 14.72
CA VAL A 56 -5.06 -18.23 14.40
C VAL A 56 -3.91 -17.80 15.33
N ARG A 57 -3.88 -18.27 16.58
CA ARG A 57 -2.85 -17.90 17.55
C ARG A 57 -1.53 -18.64 17.33
N ALA A 58 -1.54 -19.70 16.54
CA ALA A 58 -0.34 -20.43 16.15
C ALA A 58 0.43 -19.74 15.01
N LEU A 59 -0.14 -18.71 14.37
CA LEU A 59 0.55 -17.93 13.34
C LEU A 59 1.85 -17.33 13.87
N THR A 60 2.94 -17.61 13.16
CA THR A 60 4.24 -17.00 13.43
C THR A 60 4.25 -15.53 13.04
N PRO A 61 5.13 -14.71 13.65
CA PRO A 61 5.30 -13.31 13.24
C PRO A 61 5.63 -13.15 11.74
N GLU A 62 6.35 -14.09 11.16
CA GLU A 62 6.71 -14.11 9.74
C GLU A 62 5.51 -14.37 8.83
N GLU A 63 4.64 -15.30 9.23
CA GLU A 63 3.40 -15.62 8.51
C GLU A 63 2.39 -14.47 8.53
N ASP A 64 2.17 -13.89 9.72
CA ASP A 64 1.34 -12.69 9.86
C ASP A 64 1.92 -11.52 9.05
N ARG A 65 3.23 -11.30 9.16
CA ARG A 65 3.93 -10.28 8.36
C ARG A 65 3.73 -10.50 6.87
N ARG A 66 3.76 -11.74 6.41
CA ARG A 66 3.56 -12.08 5.00
C ARG A 66 2.15 -11.74 4.54
N ALA A 67 1.11 -12.04 5.33
CA ALA A 67 -0.26 -11.62 5.04
C ALA A 67 -0.36 -10.09 4.91
N ILE A 68 0.24 -9.35 5.84
CA ILE A 68 0.29 -7.88 5.84
C ILE A 68 1.02 -7.34 4.60
N ASP A 69 2.16 -7.92 4.21
CA ASP A 69 2.97 -7.47 3.08
C ASP A 69 2.28 -7.71 1.73
N LEU A 70 1.46 -8.75 1.63
CA LEU A 70 0.69 -9.06 0.44
C LEU A 70 -0.56 -8.17 0.26
N CYS A 71 -0.97 -7.41 1.27
CA CYS A 71 -2.15 -6.55 1.18
C CYS A 71 -1.90 -5.31 0.30
N PHE A 72 -2.62 -5.12 -0.79
CA PHE A 72 -2.42 -3.93 -1.64
C PHE A 72 -3.02 -2.64 -1.09
N GLY A 73 -3.81 -2.71 -0.02
CA GLY A 73 -4.52 -1.54 0.52
C GLY A 73 -5.63 -1.01 -0.41
N CYS A 74 -6.09 -1.81 -1.37
CA CYS A 74 -7.13 -1.41 -2.33
C CYS A 74 -8.54 -1.29 -1.73
N LYS A 75 -8.74 -1.79 -0.51
CA LYS A 75 -10.03 -1.83 0.21
C LYS A 75 -11.17 -2.60 -0.46
N LEU A 76 -10.93 -3.40 -1.51
CA LEU A 76 -11.98 -4.18 -2.18
C LEU A 76 -12.70 -5.16 -1.23
N CYS A 77 -11.99 -5.70 -0.24
CA CYS A 77 -12.58 -6.61 0.74
C CYS A 77 -13.55 -5.95 1.72
N TYR A 78 -13.47 -4.63 1.91
CA TYR A 78 -14.32 -3.90 2.86
C TYR A 78 -15.81 -3.93 2.43
N PRO A 79 -16.21 -3.43 1.25
CA PRO A 79 -17.61 -3.50 0.82
C PRO A 79 -18.11 -4.93 0.55
N HIS A 80 -17.19 -5.89 0.37
CA HIS A 80 -17.54 -7.30 0.19
C HIS A 80 -17.82 -8.03 1.51
N CYS A 81 -17.32 -7.51 2.63
CA CYS A 81 -17.42 -8.16 3.92
C CYS A 81 -18.80 -7.88 4.55
N PRO A 82 -19.55 -8.92 4.97
CA PRO A 82 -20.84 -8.74 5.63
C PRO A 82 -20.72 -8.23 7.08
N TYR A 83 -19.48 -8.11 7.60
CA TYR A 83 -19.20 -7.86 9.00
C TYR A 83 -18.55 -6.50 9.27
N THR A 84 -18.49 -5.62 8.27
CA THR A 84 -18.08 -4.22 8.47
C THR A 84 -19.08 -3.49 9.37
N PRO A 85 -18.68 -2.38 10.03
CA PRO A 85 -19.62 -1.50 10.73
C PRO A 85 -20.82 -1.13 9.83
N PRO A 86 -22.05 -1.09 10.38
CA PRO A 86 -22.42 -1.15 11.81
C PRO A 86 -22.58 -2.57 12.38
N HIS A 87 -22.21 -3.63 11.65
CA HIS A 87 -22.31 -5.00 12.16
C HIS A 87 -21.53 -5.15 13.49
N ARG A 88 -22.05 -5.99 14.40
CA ARG A 88 -21.50 -6.16 15.77
C ARG A 88 -20.03 -6.55 15.82
N TRP A 89 -19.53 -7.23 14.79
CA TRP A 89 -18.11 -7.62 14.68
C TRP A 89 -17.20 -6.52 14.16
N GLY A 90 -17.73 -5.48 13.52
CA GLY A 90 -17.00 -4.28 13.10
C GLY A 90 -15.66 -4.55 12.43
N VAL A 91 -15.61 -5.48 11.48
CA VAL A 91 -14.36 -5.90 10.82
C VAL A 91 -13.92 -4.82 9.83
N ASP A 92 -12.72 -4.26 10.05
CA ASP A 92 -12.03 -3.42 9.08
C ASP A 92 -10.63 -3.99 8.81
N PHE A 93 -10.59 -5.03 7.97
CA PHE A 93 -9.35 -5.69 7.57
C PHE A 93 -8.35 -4.70 6.92
N PRO A 94 -8.75 -3.81 5.99
CA PRO A 94 -7.83 -2.82 5.46
C PRO A 94 -7.20 -1.91 6.52
N GLN A 95 -7.99 -1.41 7.48
CA GLN A 95 -7.44 -0.59 8.57
C GLN A 95 -6.46 -1.37 9.43
N LEU A 96 -6.77 -2.62 9.78
CA LEU A 96 -5.86 -3.50 10.51
C LEU A 96 -4.50 -3.64 9.81
N MET A 97 -4.53 -3.92 8.49
CA MET A 97 -3.31 -4.08 7.69
C MET A 97 -2.47 -2.80 7.64
N GLN A 98 -3.11 -1.63 7.53
CA GLN A 98 -2.41 -0.35 7.53
C GLN A 98 -1.86 -0.01 8.91
N ARG A 99 -2.62 -0.27 9.98
CA ARG A 99 -2.17 -0.09 11.36
C ARG A 99 -0.92 -0.91 11.65
N ALA A 100 -0.89 -2.17 11.21
CA ALA A 100 0.27 -3.03 11.34
C ALA A 100 1.52 -2.46 10.65
N ARG A 101 1.35 -1.85 9.46
CA ARG A 101 2.45 -1.19 8.73
C ARG A 101 2.95 0.07 9.42
N VAL A 102 2.05 0.89 9.96
CA VAL A 102 2.42 2.10 10.72
C VAL A 102 3.25 1.73 11.94
N ILE A 103 2.76 0.80 12.77
CA ILE A 103 3.50 0.34 13.96
C ILE A 103 4.86 -0.23 13.57
N ARG A 104 4.94 -0.99 12.48
CA ARG A 104 6.22 -1.52 11.98
C ARG A 104 7.16 -0.41 11.53
N ALA A 105 6.66 0.57 10.79
CA ALA A 105 7.45 1.72 10.33
C ALA A 105 7.98 2.54 11.51
N ASP A 106 7.20 2.70 12.58
CA ASP A 106 7.63 3.42 13.79
C ASP A 106 8.79 2.67 14.50
N ARG A 107 8.78 1.33 14.48
CA ARG A 107 9.79 0.49 15.16
C ARG A 107 11.05 0.22 14.34
N GLN A 108 10.88 -0.08 13.06
CA GLN A 108 11.95 -0.57 12.17
C GLN A 108 12.41 0.50 11.17
N GLY A 109 11.68 1.60 11.08
CA GLY A 109 11.84 2.57 10.02
C GLY A 109 11.29 2.07 8.67
N ILE A 110 11.20 3.00 7.73
CA ILE A 110 10.82 2.70 6.34
C ILE A 110 12.10 2.38 5.54
N PRO A 111 12.19 1.23 4.85
CA PRO A 111 13.32 0.89 4.00
C PRO A 111 13.61 1.97 2.95
N LEU A 112 14.89 2.13 2.57
CA LEU A 112 15.29 3.14 1.57
C LEU A 112 14.52 2.99 0.26
N ARG A 113 14.34 1.75 -0.21
CA ARG A 113 13.55 1.44 -1.41
C ARG A 113 12.15 2.04 -1.32
N ASP A 114 11.48 1.85 -0.20
CA ASP A 114 10.09 2.28 0.00
C ASP A 114 10.01 3.80 0.18
N ARG A 115 11.00 4.43 0.82
CA ARG A 115 11.11 5.90 0.88
C ARG A 115 11.28 6.53 -0.51
N VAL A 116 12.13 5.93 -1.35
CA VAL A 116 12.40 6.43 -2.69
C VAL A 116 11.19 6.21 -3.60
N LEU A 117 10.66 4.99 -3.66
CA LEU A 117 9.53 4.64 -4.53
C LEU A 117 8.19 5.20 -4.04
N GLY A 118 8.03 5.39 -2.74
CA GLY A 118 6.85 5.99 -2.12
C GLY A 118 6.72 7.50 -2.34
N ASN A 119 7.75 8.16 -2.91
CA ASN A 119 7.71 9.59 -3.23
C ASN A 119 7.77 9.83 -4.76
N PRO A 120 6.67 9.54 -5.50
CA PRO A 120 6.63 9.67 -6.95
C PRO A 120 6.82 11.12 -7.41
N GLU A 121 6.41 12.11 -6.61
CA GLU A 121 6.60 13.52 -6.93
C GLU A 121 8.07 13.92 -6.93
N LEU A 122 8.83 13.52 -5.90
CA LEU A 122 10.26 13.75 -5.83
C LEU A 122 10.99 13.05 -6.99
N LEU A 123 10.68 11.78 -7.24
CA LEU A 123 11.23 11.03 -8.37
C LEU A 123 10.91 11.68 -9.71
N GLY A 124 9.67 12.14 -9.88
CA GLY A 124 9.21 12.86 -11.06
C GLY A 124 9.94 14.20 -11.22
N ARG A 125 10.18 14.93 -10.13
CA ARG A 125 10.89 16.21 -10.13
C ARG A 125 12.35 16.05 -10.55
N ILE A 126 13.05 15.07 -9.98
CA ILE A 126 14.45 14.77 -10.29
C ILE A 126 14.58 14.25 -11.72
N GLY A 127 13.82 13.22 -12.08
CA GLY A 127 13.91 12.60 -13.40
C GLY A 127 13.50 13.53 -14.54
N SER A 128 12.55 14.44 -14.31
CA SER A 128 12.13 15.42 -15.31
C SER A 128 13.00 16.68 -15.39
N ALA A 129 13.92 16.90 -14.43
CA ALA A 129 14.90 17.99 -14.50
C ALA A 129 15.93 17.73 -15.61
N PHE A 130 16.40 16.48 -15.72
CA PHE A 130 17.37 16.04 -16.73
C PHE A 130 16.91 14.77 -17.45
N PRO A 131 15.83 14.83 -18.25
CA PRO A 131 15.17 13.65 -18.79
C PRO A 131 16.07 12.83 -19.72
N ARG A 132 16.99 13.46 -20.47
CA ARG A 132 17.94 12.74 -21.34
C ARG A 132 18.88 11.86 -20.51
N LEU A 133 19.47 12.42 -19.44
CA LEU A 133 20.36 11.69 -18.55
C LEU A 133 19.63 10.60 -17.78
N ALA A 134 18.45 10.92 -17.22
CA ALA A 134 17.64 9.94 -16.49
C ALA A 134 17.23 8.75 -17.38
N ASN A 135 16.80 9.02 -18.63
CA ASN A 135 16.45 7.97 -19.57
C ASN A 135 17.65 7.16 -20.07
N TRP A 136 18.83 7.79 -20.23
CA TRP A 136 20.08 7.07 -20.52
C TRP A 136 20.45 6.14 -19.35
N ALA A 137 20.40 6.64 -18.12
CA ALA A 137 20.70 5.86 -16.92
C ALA A 137 19.74 4.66 -16.78
N ASN A 138 18.46 4.87 -17.05
CA ASN A 138 17.44 3.81 -17.05
C ASN A 138 17.63 2.74 -18.14
N ARG A 139 18.49 2.96 -19.14
CA ARG A 139 18.83 1.98 -20.19
C ARG A 139 20.20 1.34 -20.00
N ASN A 140 21.07 1.95 -19.20
CA ASN A 140 22.42 1.46 -18.99
C ASN A 140 22.41 0.18 -18.14
N ARG A 141 22.88 -0.95 -18.69
CA ARG A 141 22.83 -2.26 -18.04
C ARG A 141 23.59 -2.32 -16.71
N ALA A 142 24.73 -1.63 -16.60
CA ALA A 142 25.51 -1.60 -15.37
C ALA A 142 24.77 -0.84 -14.26
N LEU A 143 24.16 0.31 -14.58
CA LEU A 143 23.35 1.06 -13.63
C LEU A 143 22.09 0.30 -13.21
N ARG A 144 21.46 -0.44 -14.14
CA ARG A 144 20.33 -1.33 -13.84
C ARG A 144 20.72 -2.46 -12.89
N TRP A 145 21.88 -3.08 -13.11
CA TRP A 145 22.43 -4.10 -12.22
C TRP A 145 22.72 -3.53 -10.82
N GLY A 146 23.37 -2.37 -10.75
CA GLY A 146 23.66 -1.70 -9.48
C GLY A 146 22.40 -1.32 -8.71
N MET A 147 21.37 -0.85 -9.42
CA MET A 147 20.09 -0.51 -8.81
C MET A 147 19.31 -1.74 -8.33
N GLU A 148 19.43 -2.89 -9.00
CA GLU A 148 18.87 -4.14 -8.51
C GLU A 148 19.54 -4.58 -7.21
N LYS A 149 20.87 -4.47 -7.12
CA LYS A 149 21.61 -4.84 -5.89
C LYS A 149 21.43 -3.85 -4.75
N GLY A 150 21.33 -2.55 -5.04
CA GLY A 150 21.17 -1.51 -4.03
C GLY A 150 19.73 -1.28 -3.59
N LEU A 151 18.78 -1.17 -4.53
CA LEU A 151 17.37 -0.85 -4.25
C LEU A 151 16.41 -2.03 -4.43
N GLY A 152 16.89 -3.21 -4.85
CA GLY A 152 16.03 -4.38 -5.05
C GLY A 152 15.05 -4.28 -6.23
N ILE A 153 15.29 -3.34 -7.15
CA ILE A 153 14.45 -3.16 -8.35
C ILE A 153 14.99 -4.05 -9.46
N ASP A 154 14.24 -5.09 -9.83
CA ASP A 154 14.62 -6.06 -10.87
C ASP A 154 15.06 -5.33 -12.17
N ARG A 155 16.25 -5.68 -12.68
CA ARG A 155 16.84 -5.03 -13.86
C ARG A 155 15.98 -5.15 -15.11
N ARG A 156 15.16 -6.20 -15.23
CA ARG A 156 14.24 -6.47 -16.35
C ARG A 156 12.96 -5.63 -16.27
N ARG A 157 12.70 -4.98 -15.14
CA ARG A 157 11.54 -4.10 -14.99
C ARG A 157 11.63 -2.91 -15.95
N ARG A 158 10.54 -2.63 -16.65
CA ARG A 158 10.40 -1.42 -17.48
C ARG A 158 10.24 -0.21 -16.56
N LEU A 159 11.22 0.69 -16.56
CA LEU A 159 11.12 1.97 -15.84
C LEU A 159 10.36 3.02 -16.66
N PRO A 160 9.73 4.00 -15.99
CA PRO A 160 9.12 5.13 -16.67
C PRO A 160 10.16 5.89 -17.50
N ARG A 161 9.73 6.41 -18.65
CA ARG A 161 10.51 7.36 -19.42
C ARG A 161 10.18 8.76 -18.90
N TYR A 162 11.19 9.48 -18.44
CA TYR A 162 11.03 10.85 -17.98
C TYR A 162 10.91 11.80 -19.16
N GLY A 163 10.01 12.77 -19.04
CA GLY A 163 9.77 13.82 -20.03
C GLY A 163 9.64 15.18 -19.36
N HIS A 164 9.01 16.13 -20.04
CA HIS A 164 8.65 17.40 -19.39
C HIS A 164 7.46 17.20 -18.45
N ARG A 165 7.49 17.84 -17.28
CA ARG A 165 6.37 17.81 -16.33
C ARG A 165 5.11 18.37 -16.98
N PHE A 166 3.97 17.75 -16.71
CA PHE A 166 2.65 18.22 -17.15
C PHE A 166 2.45 19.70 -16.82
N SER A 167 2.74 20.15 -15.60
CA SER A 167 2.59 21.55 -15.21
C SER A 167 3.39 22.54 -16.06
N ARG A 168 4.59 22.16 -16.53
CA ARG A 168 5.41 22.99 -17.43
C ARG A 168 4.85 22.99 -18.86
N TRP A 169 4.35 21.86 -19.32
CA TRP A 169 3.67 21.74 -20.61
C TRP A 169 2.35 22.52 -20.62
N PHE A 170 1.55 22.41 -19.56
CA PHE A 170 0.24 23.06 -19.42
C PHE A 170 0.37 24.58 -19.44
N ARG A 171 1.35 25.15 -18.72
CA ARG A 171 1.64 26.60 -18.77
C ARG A 171 2.07 27.12 -20.15
N ARG A 172 2.49 26.23 -21.06
CA ARG A 172 2.84 26.58 -22.44
C ARG A 172 1.65 26.45 -23.40
N GLN A 173 0.56 25.82 -22.96
CA GLN A 173 -0.65 25.75 -23.76
C GLN A 173 -1.36 27.10 -23.72
N ARG A 174 -1.70 27.60 -24.90
CA ARG A 174 -2.63 28.72 -25.01
C ARG A 174 -4.05 28.15 -24.93
N PRO A 175 -4.95 28.74 -24.15
CA PRO A 175 -6.35 28.35 -24.19
C PRO A 175 -6.87 28.53 -25.63
N PRO A 176 -7.78 27.64 -26.10
CA PRO A 176 -8.47 27.83 -27.37
C PRO A 176 -9.07 29.24 -27.47
N SER A 177 -8.82 29.92 -28.59
CA SER A 177 -9.47 31.20 -28.88
C SER A 177 -10.98 30.99 -28.98
N GLY A 178 -11.76 31.72 -28.18
CA GLY A 178 -13.23 31.66 -28.18
C GLY A 178 -13.86 31.05 -26.92
N LEU A 179 -13.06 30.61 -25.94
CA LEU A 179 -13.58 30.32 -24.61
C LEU A 179 -13.81 31.65 -23.88
N GLY A 180 -15.07 32.11 -23.87
CA GLY A 180 -15.51 33.25 -23.05
C GLY A 180 -15.08 33.10 -21.60
N GLY A 181 -14.82 34.24 -20.94
CA GLY A 181 -14.26 34.31 -19.59
C GLY A 181 -14.86 33.27 -18.63
N SER A 182 -14.00 32.43 -18.06
CA SER A 182 -14.22 31.52 -16.93
C SER A 182 -15.69 31.30 -16.55
N GLY A 183 -16.39 30.45 -17.31
CA GLY A 183 -17.64 29.87 -16.83
C GLY A 183 -17.37 29.15 -15.51
N ARG A 184 -18.26 29.31 -14.53
CA ARG A 184 -18.16 28.61 -13.23
C ARG A 184 -18.14 27.11 -13.50
N VAL A 185 -17.05 26.45 -13.15
CA VAL A 185 -16.98 24.99 -13.12
C VAL A 185 -17.89 24.52 -11.99
N ALA A 186 -18.97 23.82 -12.32
CA ALA A 186 -19.78 23.13 -11.33
C ALA A 186 -18.93 21.96 -10.80
N LEU A 187 -18.56 22.05 -9.52
CA LEU A 187 -18.00 20.94 -8.75
C LEU A 187 -19.14 20.22 -8.02
#